data_AF-A0A1M5DLZ7-F1
#
_entry.id   AF-A0A1M5DLZ7-F1
#
_cell.length_a   1.000
_cell.length_b   1.000
_cell.length_c   1.000
_cell.angle_alpha   90.00
_cell.angle_beta   90.00
_cell.angle_gamma   90.00
#
_symmetry.space_group_name_H-M   'P 1'
#
loop_
_entity.id
_entity.type
_entity.pdbx_description
1 polymer ?
#
loop_
_entity_poly.entity_id
_entity_poly.type
_entity_poly.pdbx_seq_one_letter_code
_entity_poly.pdbx_strand_id
1 'polypeptide(L)'
;MKNFFKSSMYLFAFFVAGILFQISCSNSDSEKNNNAVNSTPIEKIVYCKWGPTQSIWICNYDGSNPTQIPINLPSNLRFNNVNGNANPKLSPDGQTVFFQVLNPTAQSTSIYSCNINGSNLVEVATDFSDQLWIGSAN
;
A
#
# COMPACT_ATOMS: atom_id res chain seq x y z
N MET A 1 -13.08 -54.43 -28.23
CA MET A 1 -13.79 -53.30 -27.59
C MET A 1 -13.60 -53.18 -26.05
N LYS A 2 -12.73 -53.96 -25.38
CA LYS A 2 -12.51 -53.84 -23.92
C LYS A 2 -11.49 -52.77 -23.50
N ASN A 3 -10.68 -52.28 -24.44
CA ASN A 3 -9.59 -51.32 -24.14
C ASN A 3 -10.03 -49.85 -24.25
N PHE A 4 -11.16 -49.57 -24.92
CA PHE A 4 -11.71 -48.22 -25.06
C PHE A 4 -12.33 -47.69 -23.74
N PHE A 5 -12.93 -48.57 -22.94
CA PHE A 5 -13.53 -48.19 -21.65
C PHE A 5 -12.51 -47.75 -20.61
N LYS A 6 -11.30 -48.33 -20.63
CA LYS A 6 -10.24 -47.95 -19.67
C LYS A 6 -9.70 -46.54 -19.94
N SER A 7 -9.49 -46.19 -21.22
CA SER A 7 -9.00 -44.87 -21.61
C SER A 7 -9.96 -43.74 -21.23
N SER A 8 -11.27 -43.96 -21.45
CA SER A 8 -12.30 -42.99 -21.05
C SER A 8 -12.39 -42.79 -19.53
N MET A 9 -12.18 -43.87 -18.76
CA MET A 9 -12.18 -43.81 -17.29
C MET A 9 -10.98 -43.00 -16.74
N TYR A 10 -9.80 -43.11 -17.35
CA TYR A 10 -8.63 -42.31 -16.94
C TYR A 10 -8.81 -40.83 -17.24
N LEU A 11 -9.38 -40.48 -18.39
CA LEU A 11 -9.62 -39.08 -18.77
C LEU A 11 -10.66 -38.43 -17.85
N PHE A 12 -11.71 -39.17 -17.48
CA PHE A 12 -12.71 -38.70 -16.53
C PHE A 12 -12.11 -38.49 -15.12
N ALA A 13 -11.28 -39.41 -14.64
CA ALA A 13 -10.61 -39.28 -13.35
C ALA A 13 -9.67 -38.05 -13.31
N PHE A 14 -8.95 -37.78 -14.40
CA PHE A 14 -8.08 -36.61 -14.49
C PHE A 14 -8.89 -35.29 -14.48
N PHE A 15 -10.05 -35.27 -15.14
CA PHE A 15 -10.94 -34.12 -15.17
C PHE A 15 -11.57 -33.83 -13.79
N VAL A 16 -12.01 -34.87 -13.08
CA VAL A 16 -12.55 -34.75 -11.71
C VAL A 16 -11.48 -34.26 -10.74
N ALA A 17 -10.24 -34.75 -10.84
CA ALA A 17 -9.13 -34.27 -10.02
C ALA A 17 -8.83 -32.77 -10.25
N GLY A 18 -8.90 -32.31 -11.50
CA GLY A 18 -8.74 -30.89 -11.84
C GLY A 18 -9.83 -30.00 -11.23
N ILE A 19 -11.08 -30.45 -11.23
CA ILE A 19 -12.20 -29.71 -10.61
C ILE A 19 -12.05 -29.66 -9.08
N LEU A 20 -11.69 -30.79 -8.45
CA LEU A 20 -11.47 -30.84 -7.00
C LEU A 20 -10.30 -29.97 -6.56
N PHE A 21 -9.24 -29.88 -7.37
CA PHE A 21 -8.12 -28.97 -7.12
C PHE A 21 -8.57 -27.50 -7.14
N GLN A 22 -9.43 -27.11 -8.10
CA GLN A 22 -9.97 -25.75 -8.16
C GLN A 22 -10.87 -25.40 -6.96
N ILE A 23 -11.70 -26.35 -6.50
CA ILE A 23 -12.54 -26.18 -5.30
C ILE A 23 -11.68 -26.03 -4.03
N SER A 24 -10.58 -26.80 -3.94
CA SER A 24 -9.63 -26.66 -2.83
C SER A 24 -8.91 -25.31 -2.84
N CYS A 25 -8.62 -24.75 -4.01
CA CYS A 25 -8.02 -23.42 -4.11
C CYS A 25 -9.02 -22.28 -3.86
N SER A 26 -10.35 -22.52 -3.92
CA SER A 26 -11.36 -21.47 -3.72
C SER A 26 -11.81 -21.31 -2.27
N ASN A 27 -11.48 -22.24 -1.37
CA ASN A 27 -11.68 -22.06 0.07
C ASN A 27 -10.37 -21.56 0.68
N SER A 28 -10.17 -20.24 0.61
CA SER A 28 -9.33 -19.56 1.59
C SER A 28 -10.19 -19.28 2.82
N ASP A 29 -9.71 -19.76 3.95
CA ASP A 29 -10.42 -19.84 5.21
C ASP A 29 -10.89 -18.48 5.72
N SER A 30 -12.20 -18.36 5.97
CA SER A 30 -12.76 -17.35 6.83
C SER A 30 -12.87 -17.90 8.26
N GLU A 31 -11.74 -18.19 8.91
CA GLU A 31 -11.72 -18.46 10.34
C GLU A 31 -11.50 -17.16 11.12
N LYS A 32 -12.62 -16.60 11.62
CA LYS A 32 -12.61 -15.52 12.62
C LYS A 32 -12.12 -16.10 13.96
N ASN A 33 -10.86 -15.88 14.29
CA ASN A 33 -10.40 -15.92 15.68
C ASN A 33 -10.23 -14.49 16.21
N ASN A 34 -10.88 -14.22 17.33
CA ASN A 34 -10.99 -12.92 17.96
C ASN A 34 -9.63 -12.49 18.53
N ASN A 35 -9.26 -11.23 18.29
CA ASN A 35 -8.03 -10.53 18.72
C ASN A 35 -6.81 -10.61 17.81
N ALA A 36 -6.96 -10.93 16.53
CA ALA A 36 -6.07 -10.37 15.52
C ALA A 36 -6.76 -9.10 14.98
N VAL A 37 -6.08 -7.96 15.03
CA VAL A 37 -6.44 -6.85 14.15
C VAL A 37 -6.36 -7.43 12.75
N ASN A 38 -7.51 -7.67 12.12
CA ASN A 38 -7.58 -8.02 10.72
C ASN A 38 -7.11 -6.79 9.95
N SER A 39 -5.79 -6.60 9.87
CA SER A 39 -5.15 -5.75 8.90
C SER A 39 -5.46 -6.39 7.55
N THR A 40 -6.62 -6.06 6.99
CA THR A 40 -6.94 -6.32 5.60
C THR A 40 -5.72 -5.92 4.79
N PRO A 41 -5.13 -6.82 3.99
CA PRO A 41 -4.00 -6.47 3.16
C PRO A 41 -4.34 -5.18 2.41
N ILE A 42 -3.56 -4.13 2.65
CA ILE A 42 -3.80 -2.85 2.00
C ILE A 42 -3.50 -3.08 0.52
N GLU A 43 -4.49 -3.24 -0.34
CA GLU A 43 -4.29 -3.47 -1.78
C GLU A 43 -3.83 -2.21 -2.54
N LYS A 44 -3.13 -1.31 -1.86
CA LYS A 44 -2.70 -0.02 -2.38
C LYS A 44 -1.24 0.25 -2.10
N ILE A 45 -0.55 0.83 -3.08
CA ILE A 45 0.78 1.41 -2.91
C ILE A 45 0.70 2.92 -2.83
N VAL A 46 1.56 3.52 -2.02
CA VAL A 46 1.79 4.97 -2.00
C VAL A 46 3.17 5.28 -2.56
N TYR A 47 3.28 6.29 -3.41
CA TYR A 47 4.52 6.65 -4.07
C TYR A 47 4.61 8.16 -4.33
N CYS A 48 5.83 8.65 -4.52
CA CYS A 48 6.06 10.01 -5.00
C CYS A 48 6.10 10.04 -6.51
N LYS A 49 5.48 11.06 -7.10
CA LYS A 49 5.60 11.37 -8.52
C LYS A 49 6.29 12.72 -8.68
N TRP A 50 7.36 12.73 -9.48
CA TRP A 50 8.06 13.96 -9.83
C TRP A 50 7.38 14.64 -11.01
N GLY A 51 7.12 15.94 -10.85
CA GLY A 51 6.70 16.86 -11.90
C GLY A 51 7.36 18.22 -11.67
N PRO A 52 6.71 19.34 -12.03
CA PRO A 52 7.17 20.68 -11.64
C PRO A 52 7.30 20.84 -10.12
N THR A 53 6.41 20.17 -9.38
CA THR A 53 6.47 20.00 -7.93
C THR A 53 6.38 18.51 -7.59
N GLN A 54 6.95 18.13 -6.45
CA GLN A 54 6.81 16.78 -5.93
C GLN A 54 5.38 16.57 -5.43
N SER A 55 4.80 15.40 -5.71
CA SER A 55 3.44 15.05 -5.29
C SER A 55 3.39 13.61 -4.80
N ILE A 56 2.44 13.32 -3.91
CA ILE A 56 2.20 11.97 -3.36
C ILE A 56 0.96 11.39 -4.02
N TRP A 57 1.08 10.14 -4.46
CA TRP A 57 0.06 9.41 -5.20
C TRP A 57 -0.21 8.06 -4.56
N ILE A 58 -1.43 7.57 -4.76
CA ILE A 58 -1.86 6.24 -4.37
C ILE A 58 -2.47 5.53 -5.57
N CYS A 59 -2.20 4.24 -5.71
CA CYS A 59 -2.87 3.38 -6.69
C CYS A 59 -3.05 1.98 -6.12
N ASN A 60 -3.83 1.16 -6.82
CA ASN A 60 -3.98 -0.25 -6.51
C ASN A 60 -2.67 -1.02 -6.79
N TYR A 61 -2.50 -2.21 -6.21
CA TYR A 61 -1.32 -3.06 -6.43
C TYR A 61 -1.07 -3.48 -7.89
N ASP A 62 -2.13 -3.57 -8.69
CA ASP A 62 -2.05 -3.80 -10.14
C ASP A 62 -1.67 -2.53 -10.94
N GLY A 63 -1.46 -1.40 -10.25
CA GLY A 63 -1.17 -0.09 -10.83
C GLY A 63 -2.41 0.69 -11.28
N SER A 64 -3.63 0.13 -11.15
CA SER A 64 -4.87 0.80 -11.54
C SER A 64 -5.27 1.91 -10.56
N ASN A 65 -6.15 2.79 -11.00
CA ASN A 65 -6.70 3.92 -10.22
C ASN A 65 -5.64 4.86 -9.59
N PRO A 66 -4.60 5.31 -10.33
CA PRO A 66 -3.66 6.28 -9.80
C PRO A 66 -4.34 7.60 -9.48
N THR A 67 -4.32 7.96 -8.20
CA THR A 67 -4.97 9.16 -7.67
C THR A 67 -3.97 9.97 -6.87
N GLN A 68 -3.92 11.29 -7.11
CA GLN A 68 -3.10 12.20 -6.32
C GLN A 68 -3.76 12.45 -4.96
N ILE A 69 -2.98 12.42 -3.88
CA ILE A 69 -3.44 12.86 -2.56
C ILE A 69 -3.34 14.40 -2.54
N PRO A 70 -4.45 15.13 -2.32
CA PRO A 70 -4.47 16.60 -2.41
C PRO A 70 -3.94 17.25 -1.13
N ILE A 71 -2.63 17.11 -0.90
CA ILE A 71 -1.96 17.65 0.29
C ILE A 71 -1.65 19.12 0.08
N ASN A 72 -2.21 19.97 0.94
CA ASN A 72 -1.94 21.42 0.95
C ASN A 72 -0.98 21.74 2.09
N LEU A 73 0.30 21.97 1.77
CA LEU A 73 1.29 22.40 2.74
C LEU A 73 1.25 23.93 2.92
N PRO A 74 1.56 24.45 4.11
CA PRO A 74 1.89 25.86 4.32
C PRO A 74 2.98 26.34 3.35
N SER A 75 2.93 27.59 2.92
CA SER A 75 3.81 28.14 1.86
C SER A 75 5.30 28.17 2.24
N ASN A 76 5.62 28.15 3.53
CA ASN A 76 6.99 28.07 4.04
C ASN A 76 7.53 26.62 4.10
N LEU A 77 6.70 25.63 3.78
CA LEU A 77 7.04 24.21 3.83
C LEU A 77 6.97 23.60 2.43
N ARG A 78 7.76 22.55 2.21
CA ARG A 78 7.69 21.77 0.96
C ARG A 78 8.00 20.30 1.24
N PHE A 79 7.61 19.41 0.33
CA PHE A 79 8.05 18.02 0.41
C PHE A 79 9.58 17.94 0.44
N ASN A 80 10.11 17.05 1.29
CA ASN A 80 11.55 16.85 1.34
C ASN A 80 12.03 16.20 0.04
N ASN A 81 12.88 16.92 -0.68
CA ASN A 81 13.50 16.50 -1.93
C ASN A 81 14.99 16.20 -1.79
N VAL A 82 15.57 16.36 -0.61
CA VAL A 82 16.99 16.05 -0.34
C VAL A 82 17.13 14.53 -0.29
N ASN A 83 17.88 13.94 -1.22
CA ASN A 83 18.00 12.49 -1.48
C ASN A 83 16.76 11.80 -2.08
N GLY A 84 15.78 12.61 -2.46
CA GLY A 84 14.89 12.26 -3.54
C GLY A 84 13.68 11.40 -3.24
N ASN A 85 13.04 11.58 -2.08
CA ASN A 85 11.56 11.53 -1.99
C ASN A 85 11.07 11.93 -0.59
N ALA A 86 9.80 12.31 -0.48
CA ALA A 86 9.11 12.57 0.79
C ALA A 86 8.84 11.28 1.58
N ASN A 87 9.32 10.13 1.09
CA ASN A 87 9.25 8.81 1.69
C ASN A 87 7.86 8.46 2.25
N PRO A 88 6.79 8.51 1.44
CA PRO A 88 5.45 8.28 1.95
C PRO A 88 5.26 6.84 2.44
N LYS A 89 4.47 6.69 3.50
CA LYS A 89 4.04 5.40 4.07
C LYS A 89 2.56 5.45 4.42
N LEU A 90 1.84 4.34 4.25
CA LEU A 90 0.46 4.21 4.70
C LEU A 90 0.40 3.63 6.11
N SER A 91 -0.61 4.05 6.87
CA SER A 91 -1.04 3.34 8.08
C SER A 91 -1.53 1.92 7.74
N PRO A 92 -1.54 0.97 8.71
CA PRO A 92 -2.02 -0.40 8.49
C PRO A 92 -3.45 -0.52 7.96
N ASP A 93 -4.30 0.48 8.22
CA ASP A 93 -5.68 0.56 7.73
C ASP A 93 -5.81 1.29 6.37
N GLY A 94 -4.71 1.81 5.81
CA GLY A 94 -4.67 2.51 4.54
C GLY A 94 -5.37 3.89 4.53
N GLN A 95 -5.78 4.41 5.69
CA GLN A 95 -6.54 5.68 5.77
C GLN A 95 -5.65 6.91 5.94
N THR A 96 -4.45 6.74 6.50
CA THR A 96 -3.51 7.82 6.81
C THR A 96 -2.23 7.62 6.01
N VAL A 97 -1.68 8.72 5.50
CA VAL A 97 -0.36 8.77 4.88
C VAL A 97 0.59 9.56 5.77
N PHE A 98 1.79 9.03 5.99
CA PHE A 98 2.90 9.68 6.67
C PHE A 98 3.97 10.05 5.65
N PHE A 99 4.55 11.24 5.73
CA PHE A 99 5.52 11.74 4.78
C PHE A 99 6.42 12.83 5.36
N GLN A 100 7.53 13.08 4.70
CA GLN A 100 8.55 14.03 5.12
C GLN A 100 8.32 15.41 4.51
N VAL A 101 8.43 16.43 5.35
CA VAL A 101 8.31 17.84 4.98
C VAL A 101 9.57 18.58 5.41
N LEU A 102 10.12 19.37 4.50
CA LEU A 102 11.28 20.23 4.73
C LEU A 102 10.81 21.66 5.03
N ASN A 103 11.36 22.24 6.09
CA ASN A 103 11.34 23.67 6.35
C ASN A 103 12.67 24.29 5.86
N PRO A 104 12.69 25.01 4.72
CA PRO A 104 13.93 25.54 4.16
C PRO A 104 14.57 26.63 5.03
N THR A 105 13.77 27.35 5.81
CA THR A 105 14.26 28.44 6.68
C THR A 105 14.97 27.88 7.91
N ALA A 106 14.39 26.87 8.54
CA ALA A 106 14.97 26.21 9.70
C ALA A 106 16.03 25.16 9.32
N GLN A 107 16.10 24.76 8.05
CA GLN A 107 16.92 23.65 7.57
C GLN A 107 16.65 22.34 8.31
N SER A 108 15.39 22.13 8.71
CA SER A 108 14.93 20.94 9.41
C SER A 108 13.88 20.18 8.62
N THR A 109 13.85 18.86 8.80
CA THR A 109 12.81 17.97 8.28
C THR A 109 11.89 17.56 9.43
N SER A 110 10.61 17.40 9.13
CA SER A 110 9.60 16.89 10.05
C SER A 110 8.80 15.77 9.38
N ILE A 111 8.15 14.93 10.21
CA ILE A 111 7.16 13.95 9.76
C ILE A 111 5.78 14.57 9.89
N TYR A 112 5.05 14.59 8.79
CA TYR A 112 3.65 14.98 8.74
C TYR A 112 2.78 13.76 8.44
N SER A 113 1.52 13.85 8.84
CA SER A 113 0.47 12.90 8.47
C SER A 113 -0.74 13.63 7.93
N CYS A 114 -1.50 12.97 7.06
CA CYS A 114 -2.84 13.39 6.69
C CYS A 114 -3.69 12.19 6.29
N ASN A 115 -5.01 12.38 6.23
CA ASN A 115 -5.91 11.40 5.64
C ASN A 115 -5.64 11.23 4.14
N ILE A 116 -6.04 10.10 3.56
CA ILE A 116 -5.88 9.82 2.13
C ILE A 116 -6.61 10.81 1.21
N ASN A 117 -7.61 11.53 1.72
CA ASN A 117 -8.29 12.61 1.02
C ASN A 117 -7.61 13.98 1.18
N GLY A 118 -6.43 14.05 1.80
CA GLY A 118 -5.65 15.28 2.04
C GLY A 118 -6.09 16.10 3.26
N SER A 119 -7.15 15.70 3.97
CA SER A 119 -7.61 16.39 5.19
C SER A 119 -6.79 15.99 6.43
N ASN A 120 -6.99 16.70 7.54
CA ASN A 120 -6.33 16.45 8.83
C ASN A 120 -4.81 16.41 8.73
N LEU A 121 -4.22 17.42 8.09
CA LEU A 121 -2.77 17.59 8.08
C LEU A 121 -2.27 17.89 9.50
N VAL A 122 -1.40 17.04 10.03
CA VAL A 122 -0.84 17.13 11.38
C VAL A 122 0.65 16.84 11.35
N GLU A 123 1.44 17.66 12.05
CA GLU A 123 2.86 17.37 12.31
C GLU A 123 2.95 16.33 13.43
N VAL A 124 3.64 15.21 13.16
CA VAL A 124 3.73 14.05 14.05
C VAL A 124 5.03 14.04 14.84
N ALA A 125 6.14 14.43 14.19
CA ALA A 125 7.45 14.52 14.79
C ALA A 125 8.26 15.62 14.09
N THR A 126 9.09 16.35 14.84
CA THR A 126 9.66 17.62 14.39
C THR A 126 11.16 17.74 14.62
N ASP A 127 11.77 18.73 13.96
CA ASP A 127 13.14 19.20 14.14
C ASP A 127 14.26 18.18 13.92
N PHE A 128 14.13 17.37 12.86
CA PHE A 128 15.23 16.52 12.41
C PHE A 128 16.21 17.32 11.53
N SER A 129 17.42 17.53 12.01
CA SER A 129 18.50 18.21 11.27
C SER A 129 19.27 17.28 10.31
N ASP A 130 19.18 15.97 10.53
CA ASP A 130 19.89 14.93 9.77
C ASP A 130 18.95 14.13 8.85
N GLN A 131 19.49 13.13 8.16
CA GLN A 131 18.69 12.24 7.30
C GLN A 131 17.68 11.44 8.13
N LEU A 132 16.48 11.31 7.58
CA LEU A 132 15.33 10.68 8.23
C LEU A 132 14.78 9.56 7.33
N TRP A 133 14.35 8.45 7.92
CA TRP A 133 13.62 7.39 7.22
C TRP A 133 12.35 7.03 7.99
N ILE A 134 11.22 6.92 7.27
CA ILE A 134 9.96 6.46 7.84
C ILE A 134 9.88 4.93 7.67
N GLY A 135 9.89 4.22 8.79
CA GLY A 135 9.70 2.77 8.85
C GLY A 135 8.22 2.36 8.85
N SER A 136 7.98 1.06 8.99
CA SER A 136 6.65 0.48 9.23
C SER A 136 6.64 -0.18 10.59
N ALA A 137 5.54 -0.03 11.34
CA ALA A 137 5.28 -0.86 12.51
C ALA A 137 4.72 -2.20 12.01
N ASN A 138 5.38 -3.30 12.37
CA ASN A 138 4.90 -4.65 12.07
C ASN A 138 3.72 -5.02 12.97
#